data_AF-A0A6F8V0X5-F1
#
_entry.id   AF-A0A6F8V0X5-F1
#
_cell.length_a   1.000
_cell.length_b   1.000
_cell.length_c   1.000
_cell.angle_alpha   90.00
_cell.angle_beta   90.00
_cell.angle_gamma   90.00
#
_symmetry.space_group_name_H-M   'P 1'
#
loop_
_entity.id
_entity.type
_entity.pdbx_description
1 polymer ?
#
loop_
_entity_poly.entity_id
_entity_poly.type
_entity_poly.pdbx_seq_one_letter_code
_entity_poly.pdbx_strand_id
1 'polypeptide(L)'
;MIGLVSSEADKRELVSRGAYIDSYKRLSIPRSEAAKDEWQPFVPLIARKVFTPLMAEMIPESAFGASLTNLLTEAAWKEIRQHAYRAAGHVCQCCGESSGPLECHEVWSFDDEPGADGWCRQTLRHLLSLCHECHELFHPGLASVRRRSDAVIERIKAVNEWTPNEQAIAAQHNNRLFFERSRKRWALDLSILEADDPLPLKSNWSLNGRSGVLAAQTRTGLSRTRITGLRHGVTLANGETIFEQAPPAMGRS
;
A
#
# COMPACT_ATOMS: atom_id res chain seq x y z
N MET A 1 -27.06 -1.35 -0.33
CA MET A 1 -26.16 -2.21 0.46
C MET A 1 -24.80 -1.56 0.58
N ILE A 2 -24.02 -1.88 1.61
CA ILE A 2 -22.61 -1.56 1.78
C ILE A 2 -21.86 -2.86 2.08
N GLY A 3 -20.76 -3.12 1.39
CA GLY A 3 -19.96 -4.33 1.61
C GLY A 3 -19.25 -4.31 2.95
N LEU A 4 -19.12 -5.48 3.57
CA LEU A 4 -18.37 -5.68 4.81
C LEU A 4 -16.95 -6.14 4.50
N VAL A 5 -15.97 -5.46 5.09
CA VAL A 5 -14.56 -5.84 5.14
C VAL A 5 -14.40 -6.92 6.20
N SER A 6 -14.40 -8.17 5.77
CA SER A 6 -14.38 -9.33 6.67
C SER A 6 -13.63 -10.50 6.05
N SER A 7 -12.97 -11.29 6.88
CA SER A 7 -12.24 -12.48 6.47
C SER A 7 -13.21 -13.67 6.28
N GLU A 8 -12.69 -14.80 5.78
CA GLU A 8 -13.48 -16.04 5.68
C GLU A 8 -13.97 -16.53 7.05
N ALA A 9 -13.18 -16.32 8.12
CA ALA A 9 -13.51 -16.78 9.46
C ALA A 9 -14.75 -16.08 10.05
N ASP A 10 -14.98 -14.83 9.67
CA ASP A 10 -16.08 -14.00 10.18
C ASP A 10 -17.44 -14.38 9.56
N LYS A 11 -17.43 -15.06 8.40
CA LYS A 11 -18.62 -15.11 7.53
C LYS A 11 -19.83 -15.77 8.18
N ARG A 12 -19.62 -16.91 8.83
CA ARG A 12 -20.72 -17.67 9.46
C ARG A 12 -21.43 -16.83 10.52
N GLU A 13 -20.65 -16.11 11.32
CA GLU A 13 -21.16 -15.25 12.37
C GLU A 13 -21.91 -14.05 11.78
N LEU A 14 -21.33 -13.34 10.82
CA LEU A 14 -21.96 -12.17 10.22
C LEU A 14 -23.27 -12.49 9.49
N VAL A 15 -23.34 -13.65 8.82
CA VAL A 15 -24.61 -14.14 8.24
C VAL A 15 -25.65 -14.42 9.33
N SER A 16 -25.26 -15.02 10.45
CA SER A 16 -26.19 -15.26 11.57
C SER A 16 -26.73 -13.97 12.21
N ARG A 17 -25.99 -12.87 12.09
CA ARG A 17 -26.40 -11.51 12.48
C ARG A 17 -27.25 -10.79 11.42
N GLY A 18 -27.52 -11.44 10.29
CA GLY A 18 -28.39 -10.90 9.23
C GLY A 18 -27.66 -10.22 8.06
N ALA A 19 -26.34 -10.37 7.93
CA ALA A 19 -25.64 -9.92 6.73
C ALA A 19 -26.08 -10.72 5.49
N TYR A 20 -26.27 -10.03 4.37
CA TYR A 20 -26.49 -10.66 3.07
C TYR A 20 -25.18 -11.20 2.51
N ILE A 21 -25.21 -12.41 1.97
CA ILE A 21 -24.09 -13.04 1.26
C ILE A 21 -24.45 -13.26 -0.21
N ASP A 22 -23.59 -12.82 -1.12
CA ASP A 22 -23.79 -13.01 -2.56
C ASP A 22 -23.20 -14.34 -3.08
N SER A 23 -23.35 -14.59 -4.39
CA SER A 23 -22.81 -15.78 -5.06
C SER A 23 -21.28 -15.87 -5.02
N TYR A 24 -20.59 -14.75 -4.83
CA TYR A 24 -19.14 -14.64 -4.69
C TYR A 24 -18.69 -14.66 -3.22
N LYS A 25 -19.61 -14.96 -2.29
CA LYS A 25 -19.35 -15.03 -0.84
C LYS A 25 -18.93 -13.69 -0.23
N ARG A 26 -19.27 -12.57 -0.85
CA ARG A 26 -19.05 -11.22 -0.32
C ARG A 26 -20.23 -10.85 0.57
N LEU A 27 -19.93 -10.22 1.71
CA LEU A 27 -20.94 -9.84 2.69
C LEU A 27 -21.34 -8.38 2.55
N SER A 28 -22.61 -8.07 2.82
CA SER A 28 -23.09 -6.70 2.84
C SER A 28 -24.30 -6.51 3.76
N ILE A 29 -24.53 -5.27 4.17
CA ILE A 29 -25.68 -4.86 4.99
C ILE A 29 -26.38 -3.64 4.38
N PRO A 30 -27.62 -3.31 4.77
CA PRO A 30 -28.22 -2.02 4.47
C PRO A 30 -27.36 -0.87 5.03
N ARG A 31 -27.24 0.25 4.30
CA ARG A 31 -26.41 1.39 4.77
C ARG A 31 -26.90 1.97 6.10
N SER A 32 -28.21 1.92 6.36
CA SER A 32 -28.82 2.34 7.62
C SER A 32 -28.35 1.54 8.83
N GLU A 33 -27.84 0.33 8.62
CA GLU A 33 -27.37 -0.56 9.67
C GLU A 33 -25.91 -0.31 10.04
N ALA A 34 -25.13 0.31 9.16
CA ALA A 34 -23.69 0.45 9.31
C ALA A 34 -23.27 1.17 10.60
N ALA A 35 -24.11 2.06 11.12
CA ALA A 35 -23.87 2.79 12.36
C ALA A 35 -24.10 1.95 13.64
N LYS A 36 -24.53 0.69 13.57
CA LYS A 36 -24.66 -0.16 14.78
C LYS A 36 -23.30 -0.72 15.17
N ASP A 37 -23.03 -0.77 16.48
CA ASP A 37 -21.71 -1.15 17.03
C ASP A 37 -21.28 -2.57 16.62
N GLU A 38 -22.24 -3.47 16.47
CA GLU A 38 -21.99 -4.85 16.02
C GLU A 38 -21.36 -4.95 14.62
N TRP A 39 -21.55 -3.93 13.77
CA TRP A 39 -21.00 -3.88 12.41
C TRP A 39 -19.72 -3.06 12.31
N GLN A 40 -19.45 -2.17 13.27
CA GLN A 40 -18.31 -1.23 13.23
C GLN A 40 -16.94 -1.88 12.98
N PRO A 41 -16.63 -3.09 13.48
CA PRO A 41 -15.38 -3.77 13.15
C PRO A 41 -15.23 -4.14 11.67
N PHE A 42 -16.35 -4.31 10.95
CA PHE A 42 -16.39 -4.86 9.59
C PHE A 42 -16.83 -3.85 8.53
N VAL A 43 -17.32 -2.67 8.92
CA VAL A 43 -17.68 -1.64 7.95
C VAL A 43 -16.42 -0.98 7.34
N PRO A 44 -16.49 -0.58 6.06
CA PRO A 44 -15.41 0.13 5.39
C PRO A 44 -15.19 1.51 6.03
N LEU A 45 -14.05 2.13 5.73
CA LEU A 45 -13.62 3.41 6.33
C LEU A 45 -14.73 4.47 6.36
N ILE A 46 -15.43 4.68 5.24
CA ILE A 46 -16.48 5.69 5.09
C ILE A 46 -17.69 5.51 6.03
N ALA A 47 -17.82 4.37 6.71
CA ALA A 47 -18.93 4.07 7.60
C ALA A 47 -18.49 3.80 9.05
N ARG A 48 -17.21 4.03 9.36
CA ARG A 48 -16.67 3.90 10.72
C ARG A 48 -16.98 5.16 11.53
N LYS A 49 -17.45 4.99 12.76
CA LYS A 49 -17.66 6.07 13.74
C LYS A 49 -16.35 6.68 14.23
N VAL A 50 -15.33 5.85 14.37
CA VAL A 50 -14.01 6.23 14.86
C VAL A 50 -12.99 5.70 13.88
N PHE A 51 -12.21 6.60 13.29
CA PHE A 51 -11.18 6.24 12.32
C PHE A 51 -10.05 7.28 12.31
N THR A 52 -8.89 6.86 11.82
CA THR A 52 -7.81 7.77 11.46
C THR A 52 -8.04 8.21 10.01
N PRO A 53 -8.10 9.53 9.73
CA PRO A 53 -8.30 10.02 8.37
C PRO A 53 -7.27 9.49 7.37
N LEU A 54 -7.74 9.24 6.16
CA LEU A 54 -6.88 8.87 5.04
C LEU A 54 -6.08 10.09 4.58
N MET A 55 -4.81 10.15 4.97
CA MET A 55 -3.97 11.27 4.57
C MET A 55 -3.59 11.26 3.09
N ALA A 56 -3.75 10.15 2.36
CA ALA A 56 -3.36 10.03 0.95
C ALA A 56 -1.90 10.50 0.70
N GLU A 57 -0.99 10.02 1.54
CA GLU A 57 0.43 10.41 1.48
C GLU A 57 1.03 10.08 0.12
N MET A 58 1.79 11.04 -0.43
CA MET A 58 2.49 10.84 -1.68
C MET A 58 3.81 10.11 -1.45
N ILE A 59 4.11 9.16 -2.33
CA ILE A 59 5.43 8.54 -2.38
C ILE A 59 6.45 9.59 -2.86
N PRO A 60 7.60 9.76 -2.19
CA PRO A 60 8.64 10.67 -2.64
C PRO A 60 9.21 10.23 -4.00
N GLU A 61 9.57 11.20 -4.84
CA GLU A 61 10.08 10.94 -6.19
C GLU A 61 11.33 10.04 -6.17
N SER A 62 12.20 10.23 -5.19
CA SER A 62 13.41 9.41 -5.03
C SER A 62 13.14 7.94 -4.68
N ALA A 63 11.92 7.58 -4.30
CA ALA A 63 11.47 6.20 -4.08
C ALA A 63 10.66 5.61 -5.24
N PHE A 64 10.41 6.38 -6.31
CA PHE A 64 9.64 5.89 -7.45
C PHE A 64 10.29 4.67 -8.12
N GLY A 65 9.44 3.80 -8.66
CA GLY A 65 9.85 2.57 -9.35
C GLY A 65 10.15 1.39 -8.42
N ALA A 66 10.23 1.58 -7.11
CA ALA A 66 10.51 0.53 -6.12
C ALA A 66 9.25 -0.01 -5.42
N SER A 67 8.05 0.11 -6.02
CA SER A 67 6.86 -0.56 -5.48
C SER A 67 6.95 -2.09 -5.61
N LEU A 68 6.21 -2.85 -4.79
CA LEU A 68 6.22 -4.31 -4.84
C LEU A 68 5.86 -4.84 -6.23
N THR A 69 4.89 -4.22 -6.92
CA THR A 69 4.53 -4.60 -8.30
C THR A 69 5.65 -4.38 -9.31
N ASN A 70 6.61 -3.49 -9.04
CA ASN A 70 7.76 -3.23 -9.91
C ASN A 70 8.98 -4.06 -9.51
N LEU A 71 9.13 -4.37 -8.22
CA LEU A 71 10.20 -5.18 -7.66
C LEU A 71 10.02 -6.67 -7.95
N LEU A 72 8.86 -7.21 -7.61
CA LEU A 72 8.63 -8.66 -7.55
C LEU A 72 8.16 -9.20 -8.89
N THR A 73 8.43 -10.49 -9.14
CA THR A 73 7.79 -11.20 -10.25
C THR A 73 6.27 -11.14 -10.14
N GLU A 74 5.59 -11.29 -11.28
CA GLU A 74 4.12 -11.24 -11.31
C GLU A 74 3.49 -12.31 -10.40
N ALA A 75 4.06 -13.53 -10.38
CA ALA A 75 3.58 -14.62 -9.55
C ALA A 75 3.68 -14.29 -8.06
N ALA A 76 4.86 -13.84 -7.59
CA ALA A 76 5.06 -13.48 -6.20
C ALA A 76 4.17 -12.29 -5.78
N TRP A 77 4.09 -11.25 -6.61
CA TRP A 77 3.20 -10.13 -6.32
C TRP A 77 1.72 -10.53 -6.29
N LYS A 78 1.31 -11.41 -7.22
CA LYS A 78 -0.06 -11.96 -7.26
C LYS A 78 -0.40 -12.71 -5.98
N GLU A 79 0.50 -13.53 -5.47
CA GLU A 79 0.28 -14.25 -4.22
C GLU A 79 0.09 -13.29 -3.03
N ILE A 80 1.01 -12.34 -2.87
CA ILE A 80 0.96 -11.34 -1.79
C ILE A 80 -0.34 -10.54 -1.83
N ARG A 81 -0.72 -9.96 -2.97
CA ARG A 81 -1.93 -9.14 -3.05
C ARG A 81 -3.22 -9.93 -2.89
N GLN A 82 -3.22 -11.22 -3.21
CA GLN A 82 -4.39 -12.08 -2.99
C GLN A 82 -4.66 -12.33 -1.51
N HIS A 83 -3.63 -12.34 -0.66
CA HIS A 83 -3.84 -12.36 0.80
C HIS A 83 -4.60 -11.11 1.27
N ALA A 84 -4.22 -9.92 0.79
CA ALA A 84 -4.90 -8.68 1.11
C ALA A 84 -6.37 -8.68 0.65
N TYR A 85 -6.65 -9.16 -0.56
CA TYR A 85 -8.03 -9.27 -1.07
C TYR A 85 -8.88 -10.25 -0.25
N ARG A 86 -8.34 -11.41 0.13
CA ARG A 86 -9.04 -12.39 0.98
C ARG A 86 -9.31 -11.84 2.38
N ALA A 87 -8.34 -11.17 2.98
CA ALA A 87 -8.49 -10.54 4.29
C ALA A 87 -9.58 -9.46 4.29
N ALA A 88 -9.76 -8.76 3.16
CA ALA A 88 -10.81 -7.77 2.97
C ALA A 88 -12.15 -8.35 2.46
N GLY A 89 -12.28 -9.68 2.33
CA GLY A 89 -13.50 -10.32 1.83
C GLY A 89 -13.83 -9.96 0.38
N HIS A 90 -12.83 -9.57 -0.41
CA HIS A 90 -12.99 -9.01 -1.75
C HIS A 90 -13.92 -7.78 -1.78
N VAL A 91 -13.82 -6.93 -0.75
CA VAL A 91 -14.52 -5.65 -0.64
C VAL A 91 -13.50 -4.51 -0.57
N CYS A 92 -13.84 -3.37 -1.16
CA CYS A 92 -13.06 -2.14 -1.02
C CYS A 92 -13.07 -1.68 0.44
N GLN A 93 -11.89 -1.62 1.07
CA GLN A 93 -11.74 -1.25 2.48
C GLN A 93 -12.12 0.20 2.77
N CYS A 94 -12.15 1.05 1.75
CA CYS A 94 -12.46 2.46 1.89
C CYS A 94 -13.96 2.74 1.80
N CYS A 95 -14.66 2.21 0.78
CA CYS A 95 -16.05 2.57 0.50
C CYS A 95 -17.07 1.42 0.54
N GLY A 96 -16.61 0.17 0.66
CA GLY A 96 -17.50 -1.00 0.66
C GLY A 96 -17.98 -1.44 -0.72
N GLU A 97 -17.45 -0.87 -1.80
CA GLU A 97 -17.70 -1.37 -3.16
C GLU A 97 -17.19 -2.80 -3.28
N SER A 98 -17.97 -3.66 -3.91
CA SER A 98 -17.69 -5.10 -4.01
C SER A 98 -17.95 -5.67 -5.40
N SER A 99 -18.60 -4.93 -6.30
CA SER A 99 -19.02 -5.42 -7.62
C SER A 99 -17.93 -5.35 -8.69
N GLY A 100 -16.94 -4.44 -8.55
CA GLY A 100 -15.89 -4.20 -9.53
C GLY A 100 -14.53 -4.85 -9.22
N PRO A 101 -13.55 -4.70 -10.13
CA PRO A 101 -12.18 -5.15 -9.89
C PRO A 101 -11.55 -4.37 -8.74
N LEU A 102 -10.65 -5.06 -8.02
CA LEU A 102 -9.89 -4.50 -6.92
C LEU A 102 -8.43 -4.29 -7.32
N GLU A 103 -7.85 -3.21 -6.81
CA GLU A 103 -6.45 -2.84 -6.89
C GLU A 103 -5.84 -2.96 -5.49
N CYS A 104 -4.57 -3.36 -5.41
CA CYS A 104 -3.87 -3.47 -4.14
C CYS A 104 -3.00 -2.24 -3.95
N HIS A 105 -3.24 -1.48 -2.88
CA HIS A 105 -2.47 -0.30 -2.53
C HIS A 105 -1.47 -0.60 -1.41
N GLU A 106 -0.22 -0.17 -1.59
CA GLU A 106 0.85 -0.29 -0.60
C GLU A 106 0.83 0.94 0.31
N VAL A 107 0.57 0.74 1.61
CA VAL A 107 0.61 1.80 2.62
C VAL A 107 1.97 1.80 3.30
N TRP A 108 2.64 2.95 3.30
CA TRP A 108 4.00 3.10 3.78
C TRP A 108 4.06 4.04 5.00
N SER A 109 5.02 3.82 5.88
CA SER A 109 5.49 4.85 6.82
C SER A 109 6.94 5.20 6.50
N PHE A 110 7.35 6.43 6.83
CA PHE A 110 8.69 6.92 6.55
C PHE A 110 9.39 7.29 7.86
N ASP A 111 10.57 6.71 8.08
CA ASP A 111 11.56 7.22 9.02
C ASP A 111 12.58 8.03 8.22
N ASP A 112 12.44 9.34 8.35
CA ASP A 112 13.20 10.33 7.60
C ASP A 112 14.65 10.45 8.11
N GLU A 113 14.98 9.88 9.27
CA GLU A 113 16.34 9.91 9.80
C GLU A 113 17.20 8.83 9.12
N PRO A 114 18.34 9.19 8.53
CA PRO A 114 19.21 8.20 7.90
C PRO A 114 19.87 7.32 8.97
N GLY A 115 19.86 6.01 8.76
CA GLY A 115 20.65 5.09 9.55
C GLY A 115 22.15 5.26 9.32
N ALA A 116 22.96 4.44 10.00
CA ALA A 116 24.43 4.43 9.83
C ALA A 116 24.87 4.12 8.38
N ASP A 117 24.00 3.54 7.56
CA ASP A 117 24.23 3.28 6.15
C ASP A 117 23.92 4.48 5.23
N GLY A 118 23.45 5.60 5.78
CA GLY A 118 23.06 6.80 5.05
C GLY A 118 21.70 6.70 4.34
N TRP A 119 20.90 5.68 4.64
CA TRP A 119 19.56 5.49 4.07
C TRP A 119 18.48 5.72 5.12
N CYS A 120 17.45 6.47 4.73
CA CYS A 120 16.19 6.57 5.44
C CYS A 120 15.38 5.28 5.24
N ARG A 121 14.33 5.05 6.05
CA ARG A 121 13.51 3.83 5.95
C ARG A 121 12.09 4.12 5.48
N GLN A 122 11.67 3.40 4.45
CA GLN A 122 10.29 3.36 3.96
C GLN A 122 9.74 1.97 4.30
N THR A 123 8.88 1.89 5.31
CA THR A 123 8.41 0.62 5.88
C THR A 123 7.01 0.31 5.38
N LEU A 124 6.82 -0.88 4.80
CA LEU A 124 5.50 -1.34 4.39
C LEU A 124 4.67 -1.62 5.63
N ARG A 125 3.53 -0.94 5.77
CA ARG A 125 2.64 -1.07 6.92
C ARG A 125 1.44 -1.91 6.63
N HIS A 126 0.81 -1.71 5.49
CA HIS A 126 -0.42 -2.43 5.13
C HIS A 126 -0.53 -2.58 3.61
N LEU A 127 -1.28 -3.60 3.20
CA LEU A 127 -1.78 -3.74 1.84
C LEU A 127 -3.29 -3.55 1.89
N LEU A 128 -3.79 -2.56 1.14
CA LEU A 128 -5.23 -2.28 1.08
C LEU A 128 -5.84 -2.82 -0.21
N SER A 129 -6.98 -3.48 -0.07
CA SER A 129 -7.88 -3.87 -1.14
C SER A 129 -8.83 -2.72 -1.47
N LEU A 130 -8.68 -2.10 -2.64
CA LEU A 130 -9.43 -0.89 -3.01
C LEU A 130 -10.09 -1.01 -4.37
N CYS A 131 -11.28 -0.43 -4.55
CA CYS A 131 -11.81 -0.19 -5.90
C CYS A 131 -11.00 0.91 -6.59
N HIS A 132 -11.13 1.00 -7.92
CA HIS A 132 -10.38 1.96 -8.72
C HIS A 132 -10.48 3.41 -8.24
N GLU A 133 -11.70 3.88 -7.95
CA GLU A 133 -11.94 5.25 -7.47
C GLU A 133 -11.25 5.54 -6.14
N CYS A 134 -11.23 4.56 -5.22
CA CYS A 134 -10.58 4.71 -3.93
C CYS A 134 -9.06 4.53 -4.03
N HIS A 135 -8.57 3.75 -5.00
CA HIS A 135 -7.15 3.61 -5.28
C HIS A 135 -6.56 4.89 -5.88
N GLU A 136 -7.32 5.62 -6.71
CA GLU A 136 -6.88 6.88 -7.33
C GLU A 136 -6.60 7.99 -6.29
N LEU A 137 -7.18 7.91 -5.09
CA LEU A 137 -6.97 8.89 -4.01
C LEU A 137 -5.50 9.03 -3.60
N PHE A 138 -4.71 7.97 -3.75
CA PHE A 138 -3.29 7.92 -3.40
C PHE A 138 -2.37 8.35 -4.55
N HIS A 139 -2.95 8.75 -5.68
CA HIS A 139 -2.20 9.20 -6.86
C HIS A 139 -2.65 10.59 -7.33
N PRO A 140 -2.66 11.62 -6.46
CA PRO A 140 -3.17 12.95 -6.81
C PRO A 140 -2.41 13.60 -7.97
N GLY A 141 -1.09 13.38 -8.08
CA GLY A 141 -0.30 13.85 -9.22
C GLY A 141 -0.73 13.23 -10.56
N LEU A 142 -1.02 11.92 -10.58
CA LEU A 142 -1.51 11.25 -11.79
C LEU A 142 -2.96 11.66 -12.12
N ALA A 143 -3.80 11.82 -11.09
CA ALA A 143 -5.16 12.33 -11.26
C ALA A 143 -5.16 13.72 -11.91
N SER A 144 -4.22 14.59 -11.53
CA SER A 144 -4.03 15.90 -12.16
C SER A 144 -3.68 15.80 -13.64
N VAL A 145 -2.71 14.96 -14.01
CA VAL A 145 -2.36 14.69 -15.43
C VAL A 145 -3.57 14.16 -16.21
N ARG A 146 -4.44 13.38 -15.57
CA ARG A 146 -5.66 12.82 -16.15
C ARG A 146 -6.88 13.75 -16.09
N ARG A 147 -6.74 14.98 -15.58
CA ARG A 147 -7.85 15.94 -15.37
C ARG A 147 -8.97 15.41 -14.48
N ARG A 148 -8.60 14.66 -13.44
CA ARG A 148 -9.51 14.04 -12.46
C ARG A 148 -9.33 14.56 -11.03
N SER A 149 -8.54 15.62 -10.83
CA SER A 149 -8.26 16.18 -9.51
C SER A 149 -9.51 16.49 -8.71
N ASP A 150 -10.51 17.15 -9.30
CA ASP A 150 -11.72 17.54 -8.58
C ASP A 150 -12.49 16.33 -8.05
N ALA A 151 -12.63 15.28 -8.87
CA ALA A 151 -13.29 14.04 -8.46
C ALA A 151 -12.53 13.34 -7.31
N VAL A 152 -11.19 13.34 -7.38
CA VAL A 152 -10.35 12.77 -6.31
C VAL A 152 -10.47 13.59 -5.02
N ILE A 153 -10.42 14.92 -5.12
CA ILE A 153 -10.53 15.82 -3.96
C ILE A 153 -11.88 15.66 -3.27
N GLU A 154 -12.98 15.65 -4.02
CA GLU A 154 -14.31 15.45 -3.46
C GLU A 154 -14.45 14.06 -2.82
N ARG A 155 -13.81 13.04 -3.38
CA ARG A 155 -13.83 11.70 -2.80
C ARG A 155 -12.98 11.61 -1.53
N ILE A 156 -11.81 12.25 -1.46
CA ILE A 156 -11.02 12.31 -0.21
C ILE A 156 -11.83 13.00 0.89
N LYS A 157 -12.46 14.14 0.58
CA LYS A 157 -13.33 14.85 1.51
C LYS A 157 -14.47 13.97 2.02
N ALA A 158 -15.15 13.25 1.12
CA ALA A 158 -16.25 12.37 1.50
C ALA A 158 -15.81 11.19 2.38
N VAL A 159 -14.64 10.60 2.11
CA VAL A 159 -14.10 9.47 2.90
C VAL A 159 -13.64 9.91 4.28
N ASN A 160 -13.06 11.11 4.39
CA ASN A 160 -12.51 11.62 5.64
C ASN A 160 -13.48 12.50 6.43
N GLU A 161 -14.66 12.76 5.90
CA GLU A 161 -15.60 13.78 6.41
C GLU A 161 -14.95 15.17 6.56
N TRP A 162 -14.01 15.50 5.66
CA TRP A 162 -13.27 16.75 5.73
C TRP A 162 -14.00 17.91 5.06
N THR A 163 -13.92 19.06 5.72
CA THR A 163 -14.21 20.35 5.12
C THR A 163 -13.19 20.68 4.02
N PRO A 164 -13.52 21.62 3.10
CA PRO A 164 -12.56 22.11 2.12
C PRO A 164 -11.25 22.65 2.73
N ASN A 165 -11.33 23.25 3.92
CA ASN A 165 -10.16 23.80 4.61
C ASN A 165 -9.24 22.70 5.15
N GLU A 166 -9.79 21.67 5.79
CA GLU A 166 -9.01 20.52 6.26
C GLU A 166 -8.33 19.78 5.11
N GLN A 167 -9.05 19.58 4.00
CA GLN A 167 -8.48 19.02 2.78
C GLN A 167 -7.31 19.86 2.24
N ALA A 168 -7.45 21.19 2.24
CA ALA A 168 -6.40 22.08 1.78
C ALA A 168 -5.15 22.02 2.68
N ILE A 169 -5.33 21.98 4.01
CA ILE A 169 -4.26 21.83 4.99
C ILE A 169 -3.53 20.49 4.79
N ALA A 170 -4.28 19.39 4.67
CA ALA A 170 -3.71 18.05 4.44
C ALA A 170 -2.94 17.99 3.11
N ALA A 171 -3.49 18.55 2.03
CA ALA A 171 -2.81 18.60 0.73
C ALA A 171 -1.51 19.42 0.80
N GLN A 172 -1.51 20.57 1.49
CA GLN A 172 -0.30 21.37 1.68
C GLN A 172 0.76 20.60 2.48
N HIS A 173 0.36 19.90 3.53
CA HIS A 173 1.25 19.07 4.34
C HIS A 173 1.87 17.94 3.51
N ASN A 174 1.07 17.20 2.74
CA ASN A 174 1.56 16.13 1.87
C ASN A 174 2.51 16.65 0.79
N ASN A 175 2.20 17.79 0.17
CA ASN A 175 3.08 18.42 -0.81
C ASN A 175 4.43 18.78 -0.20
N ARG A 176 4.43 19.34 1.01
CA ARG A 176 5.66 19.65 1.75
C ARG A 176 6.49 18.39 2.01
N LEU A 177 5.87 17.36 2.59
CA LEU A 177 6.55 16.08 2.87
C LEU A 177 7.08 15.43 1.60
N PHE A 178 6.33 15.47 0.50
CA PHE A 178 6.79 14.98 -0.80
C PHE A 178 8.10 15.66 -1.24
N PHE A 179 8.16 16.99 -1.21
CA PHE A 179 9.37 17.71 -1.63
C PHE A 179 10.57 17.46 -0.69
N GLU A 180 10.33 17.43 0.62
CA GLU A 180 11.37 17.16 1.63
C GLU A 180 11.93 15.72 1.48
N ARG A 181 11.04 14.73 1.40
CA ARG A 181 11.39 13.31 1.30
C ARG A 181 11.99 12.92 -0.06
N SER A 182 11.66 13.64 -1.13
CA SER A 182 12.22 13.41 -2.47
C SER A 182 13.72 13.71 -2.57
N ARG A 183 14.31 14.36 -1.55
CA ARG A 183 15.76 14.61 -1.46
C ARG A 183 16.52 13.51 -0.70
N LYS A 184 15.81 12.52 -0.15
CA LYS A 184 16.35 11.43 0.66
C LYS A 184 16.47 10.14 -0.15
N ARG A 185 17.25 9.19 0.34
CA ARG A 185 17.38 7.83 -0.22
C ARG A 185 16.65 6.85 0.69
N TRP A 186 15.85 5.96 0.10
CA TRP A 186 14.92 5.10 0.84
C TRP A 186 15.27 3.62 0.69
N ALA A 187 15.53 2.98 1.82
CA ALA A 187 15.57 1.53 1.94
C ALA A 187 14.16 1.06 2.32
N LEU A 188 13.65 0.07 1.60
CA LEU A 188 12.38 -0.57 1.90
C LEU A 188 12.55 -1.56 3.03
N ASP A 189 11.74 -1.39 4.06
CA ASP A 189 11.53 -2.40 5.09
C ASP A 189 10.24 -3.15 4.78
N LEU A 190 10.39 -4.44 4.46
CA LEU A 190 9.30 -5.33 4.08
C LEU A 190 9.01 -6.37 5.17
N SER A 191 9.38 -6.10 6.42
CA SER A 191 9.24 -7.02 7.56
C SER A 191 7.82 -7.52 7.84
N ILE A 192 6.79 -6.82 7.36
CA ILE A 192 5.41 -7.30 7.48
C ILE A 192 5.07 -8.45 6.51
N LEU A 193 5.89 -8.68 5.48
CA LEU A 193 5.65 -9.77 4.54
C LEU A 193 6.11 -11.09 5.16
N GLU A 194 5.14 -11.96 5.43
CA GLU A 194 5.39 -13.36 5.79
C GLU A 194 5.53 -14.17 4.50
N ALA A 195 6.77 -14.47 4.12
CA ALA A 195 7.09 -15.34 3.00
C ALA A 195 7.99 -16.47 3.51
N ASP A 196 7.60 -17.73 3.25
CA ASP A 196 8.36 -18.91 3.66
C ASP A 196 9.61 -19.12 2.80
N ASP A 197 9.59 -18.58 1.58
CA ASP A 197 10.68 -18.62 0.60
C ASP A 197 11.18 -17.20 0.27
N PRO A 198 12.42 -17.06 -0.22
CA PRO A 198 12.93 -15.79 -0.70
C PRO A 198 12.05 -15.20 -1.81
N LEU A 199 11.77 -13.89 -1.76
CA LEU A 199 10.90 -13.24 -2.74
C LEU A 199 11.63 -13.02 -4.09
N PRO A 200 11.15 -13.57 -5.22
CA PRO A 200 11.82 -13.42 -6.49
C PRO A 200 11.61 -12.03 -7.09
N LEU A 201 12.71 -11.36 -7.44
CA LEU A 201 12.72 -10.07 -8.12
C LEU A 201 12.55 -10.22 -9.64
N LYS A 202 12.02 -9.19 -10.30
CA LYS A 202 12.01 -9.13 -11.77
C LYS A 202 13.44 -9.06 -12.32
N SER A 203 13.63 -9.60 -13.51
CA SER A 203 14.94 -9.69 -14.16
C SER A 203 15.63 -8.37 -14.50
N ASN A 204 14.89 -7.26 -14.52
CA ASN A 204 15.45 -5.93 -14.71
C ASN A 204 16.09 -5.34 -13.44
N TRP A 205 15.94 -5.97 -12.28
CA TRP A 205 16.62 -5.60 -11.05
C TRP A 205 17.96 -6.30 -10.92
N SER A 206 18.99 -5.54 -10.57
CA SER A 206 20.34 -6.05 -10.35
C SER A 206 20.92 -5.48 -9.06
N LEU A 207 21.73 -6.28 -8.37
CA LEU A 207 22.47 -5.86 -7.18
C LEU A 207 23.84 -5.31 -7.58
N ASN A 208 24.17 -4.12 -7.09
CA ASN A 208 25.55 -3.68 -7.06
C ASN A 208 26.25 -4.28 -5.84
N GLY A 209 27.07 -5.31 -6.04
CA GLY A 209 27.74 -6.03 -4.94
C GLY A 209 28.72 -5.18 -4.10
N ARG A 210 29.19 -4.02 -4.60
CA ARG A 210 30.05 -3.12 -3.80
C ARG A 210 29.24 -2.24 -2.85
N SER A 211 28.11 -1.72 -3.32
CA SER A 211 27.28 -0.79 -2.53
C SER A 211 26.12 -1.47 -1.80
N GLY A 212 25.81 -2.73 -2.15
CA GLY A 212 24.62 -3.42 -1.67
C GLY A 212 23.36 -2.63 -2.02
N VAL A 213 23.25 -2.16 -3.27
CA VAL A 213 22.11 -1.36 -3.74
C VAL A 213 21.47 -2.07 -4.92
N LEU A 214 20.15 -2.25 -4.86
CA LEU A 214 19.37 -2.71 -6.00
C LEU A 214 19.07 -1.56 -6.94
N ALA A 215 19.20 -1.80 -8.24
CA ALA A 215 18.86 -0.83 -9.27
C ALA A 215 18.14 -1.47 -10.45
N ALA A 216 17.20 -0.72 -11.03
CA ALA A 216 16.48 -1.10 -12.23
C ALA A 216 16.09 0.13 -13.05
N GLN A 217 16.10 -0.01 -14.38
CA GLN A 217 15.42 0.94 -15.25
C GLN A 217 13.91 0.65 -15.19
N THR A 218 13.13 1.66 -14.82
CA THR A 218 11.67 1.58 -14.69
C THR A 218 11.01 2.66 -15.55
N ARG A 219 9.67 2.66 -15.62
CA ARG A 219 8.90 3.69 -16.35
C ARG A 219 9.11 5.10 -15.78
N THR A 220 9.46 5.22 -14.50
CA THR A 220 9.74 6.49 -13.83
C THR A 220 11.23 6.86 -13.87
N GLY A 221 12.05 6.13 -14.63
CA GLY A 221 13.50 6.34 -14.71
C GLY A 221 14.29 5.29 -13.94
N LEU A 222 15.54 5.64 -13.61
CA LEU A 222 16.44 4.77 -12.87
C LEU A 222 16.02 4.73 -11.39
N SER A 223 15.48 3.59 -10.96
CA SER A 223 15.14 3.35 -9.56
C SER A 223 16.31 2.73 -8.82
N ARG A 224 16.53 3.16 -7.57
CA ARG A 224 17.55 2.61 -6.67
C ARG A 224 16.96 2.45 -5.28
N THR A 225 17.13 1.29 -4.68
CA THR A 225 16.62 1.04 -3.33
C THR A 225 17.47 0.01 -2.59
N ARG A 226 17.12 -0.19 -1.32
CA ARG A 226 17.49 -1.37 -0.57
C ARG A 226 16.29 -2.11 -0.04
N ILE A 227 16.47 -3.37 0.30
CA ILE A 227 15.45 -4.20 0.92
C ILE A 227 16.00 -4.75 2.23
N THR A 228 15.23 -4.60 3.29
CA THR A 228 15.50 -5.09 4.66
C THR A 228 14.24 -5.76 5.22
N GLY A 229 14.39 -6.50 6.33
CA GLY A 229 13.27 -7.06 7.08
C GLY A 229 12.70 -8.36 6.54
N LEU A 230 13.10 -8.83 5.35
CA LEU A 230 12.69 -10.12 4.83
C LEU A 230 13.53 -11.25 5.42
N ARG A 231 12.90 -12.14 6.20
CA ARG A 231 13.56 -13.27 6.86
C ARG A 231 14.32 -14.18 5.90
N HIS A 232 13.74 -14.47 4.73
CA HIS A 232 14.31 -15.36 3.73
C HIS A 232 14.99 -14.60 2.57
N GLY A 233 14.99 -13.25 2.62
CA GLY A 233 15.61 -12.43 1.60
C GLY A 233 14.84 -12.35 0.29
N VAL A 234 15.56 -11.97 -0.76
CA VAL A 234 15.07 -11.86 -2.14
C VAL A 234 15.96 -12.67 -3.08
N THR A 235 15.38 -13.20 -4.16
CA THR A 235 16.13 -13.93 -5.20
C THR A 235 16.22 -13.10 -6.47
N LEU A 236 17.44 -12.91 -6.97
CA LEU A 236 17.72 -12.32 -8.27
C LEU A 236 17.43 -13.30 -9.42
N ALA A 237 17.27 -12.79 -10.63
CA ALA A 237 17.00 -13.63 -11.80
C ALA A 237 18.13 -14.63 -12.16
N ASN A 238 19.35 -14.41 -11.66
CA ASN A 238 20.46 -15.34 -11.80
C ASN A 238 20.44 -16.48 -10.74
N GLY A 239 19.43 -16.51 -9.84
CA GLY A 239 19.29 -17.50 -8.77
C GLY A 239 19.98 -17.13 -7.46
N GLU A 240 20.72 -16.02 -7.41
CA GLU A 240 21.37 -15.55 -6.18
C GLU A 240 20.33 -15.05 -5.17
N THR A 241 20.46 -15.48 -3.91
CA THR A 241 19.60 -15.03 -2.81
C THR A 241 20.32 -14.04 -1.91
N ILE A 242 19.65 -12.93 -1.58
CA ILE A 242 20.18 -11.80 -0.80
C ILE A 242 19.28 -11.60 0.41
N PHE A 243 19.83 -11.72 1.62
CA PHE A 243 19.05 -11.64 2.87
C PHE A 243 18.86 -10.21 3.36
N GLU A 244 19.96 -9.47 3.47
CA GLU A 244 19.93 -8.04 3.77
C GLU A 244 21.05 -7.34 3.03
N GLN A 245 20.78 -6.10 2.65
CA GLN A 245 21.75 -5.28 1.95
C GLN A 245 22.68 -4.61 2.95
N ALA A 246 23.81 -5.27 3.25
CA ALA A 246 24.82 -4.76 4.15
C ALA A 246 25.39 -3.42 3.65
N PRO A 247 25.61 -2.41 4.50
CA PRO A 247 26.29 -1.18 4.09
C PRO A 247 27.61 -1.50 3.36
N PRO A 248 28.02 -0.69 2.37
CA PRO A 248 29.30 -0.90 1.69
C PRO A 248 30.39 -1.07 2.75
N ALA A 249 31.21 -2.12 2.62
CA ALA A 249 32.40 -2.25 3.45
C ALA A 249 33.18 -0.94 3.29
N MET A 250 33.34 -0.18 4.38
CA MET A 250 34.23 0.98 4.37
C MET A 250 35.60 0.43 4.00
N GLY A 251 36.04 0.72 2.76
CA GLY A 251 37.35 0.34 2.30
C GLY A 251 38.35 0.86 3.32
N ARG A 252 39.11 -0.05 3.92
CA ARG A 252 40.30 0.35 4.68
C ARG A 252 41.20 1.06 3.68
N SER A 253 41.29 2.38 3.80
CA SER A 253 42.32 3.21 3.17
C SER A 253 43.69 2.83 3.68
#